data_AF-A0A6C0LFT2-F1
#
_entry.id   AF-A0A6C0LFT2-F1
#
_cell.length_a   1.000
_cell.length_b   1.000
_cell.length_c   1.000
_cell.angle_alpha   90.00
_cell.angle_beta   90.00
_cell.angle_gamma   90.00
#
_symmetry.space_group_name_H-M   'P 1'
#
loop_
_entity.id
_entity.type
_entity.pdbx_description
1 polymer ?
#
loop_
_entity_poly.entity_id
_entity_poly.type
_entity_poly.pdbx_seq_one_letter_code
_entity_poly.pdbx_strand_id
1 'polypeptide(L)'
;MSLATYKSQCIEKYKIANPDKDIPKNMGSKWTDIEESELLANIQNHVDIEEVAKRHGRTRGAITARLEVIAMRMYEENRYDIEHIGEVTMMNARSIQEAIDKKNKNKDKYESKYQHTDTEIANLKKEIIELKAIIKDLKRDDIDDLKKQIQNMLDIQNIKNDIIELKNAIRKEGT
;
A
#
# COMPACT_ATOMS: atom_id res chain seq x y z
N MET A 1 -5.39 5.41 -9.85
CA MET A 1 -5.10 6.69 -10.53
C MET A 1 -5.50 6.55 -11.99
N SER A 2 -6.24 7.50 -12.57
CA SER A 2 -6.65 7.42 -13.98
C SER A 2 -5.46 7.71 -14.91
N LEU A 3 -5.52 7.21 -16.16
CA LEU A 3 -4.47 7.48 -17.17
C LEU A 3 -4.33 8.98 -17.45
N ALA A 4 -5.44 9.70 -17.49
CA ALA A 4 -5.46 11.15 -17.66
C ALA A 4 -4.75 11.86 -16.49
N THR A 5 -5.03 11.44 -15.26
CA THR A 5 -4.38 12.00 -14.06
C THR A 5 -2.87 11.76 -14.07
N TYR A 6 -2.43 10.55 -14.43
CA TYR A 6 -1.01 10.23 -14.54
C TYR A 6 -0.31 11.09 -15.60
N LYS A 7 -0.92 11.21 -16.78
CA LYS A 7 -0.38 12.01 -17.88
C LYS A 7 -0.19 13.48 -17.47
N SER A 8 -1.19 14.08 -16.82
CA SER A 8 -1.11 15.47 -16.33
C SER A 8 0.04 15.65 -15.33
N GLN A 9 0.21 14.72 -14.38
CA GLN A 9 1.31 14.77 -13.41
C GLN A 9 2.69 14.69 -14.07
N CYS A 10 2.86 13.86 -15.10
CA CYS A 10 4.11 13.78 -15.85
C CYS A 10 4.43 15.12 -16.54
N ILE A 11 3.42 15.74 -17.16
CA ILE A 11 3.57 17.03 -17.86
C ILE A 11 3.93 18.14 -16.86
N GLU A 12 3.23 18.23 -15.73
CA GLU A 12 3.50 19.23 -14.69
C GLU A 12 4.93 19.13 -14.16
N LYS A 13 5.37 17.92 -13.78
CA LYS A 13 6.74 17.69 -13.32
C LYS A 13 7.77 18.06 -14.38
N TYR A 14 7.50 17.74 -15.65
CA TYR A 14 8.40 18.08 -16.74
C TYR A 14 8.53 19.58 -16.93
N LYS A 15 7.41 20.33 -16.91
CA LYS A 15 7.40 21.80 -17.00
C LYS A 15 8.18 22.45 -15.87
N ILE A 16 8.00 21.97 -14.64
CA ILE A 16 8.73 22.49 -13.47
C ILE A 16 10.25 22.31 -13.65
N ALA A 17 10.68 21.16 -14.15
CA ALA A 17 12.10 20.88 -14.37
C ALA A 17 12.68 21.49 -15.66
N ASN A 18 11.83 21.83 -16.64
CA ASN A 18 12.21 22.34 -17.96
C ASN A 18 11.24 23.44 -18.41
N PRO A 19 11.26 24.62 -17.77
CA PRO A 19 10.29 25.68 -18.03
C PRO A 19 10.34 26.22 -19.48
N ASP A 20 11.53 26.20 -20.09
CA ASP A 20 11.77 26.75 -21.43
C ASP A 20 11.68 25.72 -22.56
N LYS A 21 11.29 24.47 -22.26
CA LYS A 21 11.21 23.40 -23.26
C LYS A 21 9.77 23.07 -23.60
N ASP A 22 9.54 22.85 -24.89
CA ASP A 22 8.29 22.30 -25.38
C ASP A 22 8.00 20.92 -24.79
N ILE A 23 6.71 20.67 -24.56
CA ILE A 23 6.22 19.41 -24.02
C ILE A 23 6.15 18.40 -25.17
N PRO A 24 6.82 17.24 -25.06
CA PRO A 24 6.68 16.19 -26.05
C PRO A 24 5.23 15.68 -26.13
N LYS A 25 4.73 15.51 -27.36
CA LYS A 25 3.34 15.10 -27.67
C LYS A 25 2.87 13.86 -26.90
N ASN A 26 3.77 12.88 -26.75
CA ASN A 26 3.49 11.58 -26.14
C ASN A 26 3.99 11.49 -24.67
N MET A 27 4.30 12.62 -24.04
CA MET A 27 4.65 12.67 -22.62
C MET A 27 3.56 12.01 -21.76
N GLY A 28 3.96 11.05 -20.92
CA GLY A 28 3.05 10.31 -20.03
C GLY A 28 2.09 9.32 -20.72
N SER A 29 2.08 9.25 -22.05
CA SER A 29 1.30 8.26 -22.79
C SER A 29 1.93 6.86 -22.67
N LYS A 30 1.09 5.82 -22.64
CA LYS A 30 1.54 4.42 -22.73
C LYS A 30 2.25 4.16 -24.06
N TRP A 31 3.23 3.25 -24.05
CA TRP A 31 3.85 2.73 -25.27
C TRP A 31 2.93 1.70 -25.92
N THR A 32 2.88 1.68 -27.24
CA THR A 32 2.17 0.65 -28.02
C THR A 32 3.18 -0.28 -28.68
N ASP A 33 2.76 -1.50 -29.02
CA ASP A 33 3.66 -2.48 -29.66
C ASP A 33 4.19 -1.98 -31.01
N ILE A 34 3.39 -1.22 -31.75
CA ILE A 34 3.79 -0.57 -33.01
C ILE A 34 4.89 0.47 -32.73
N GLU A 35 4.68 1.33 -31.74
CA GLU A 35 5.66 2.36 -31.36
C GLU A 35 6.97 1.73 -30.86
N GLU A 36 6.90 0.61 -30.15
CA GLU A 36 8.10 -0.13 -29.75
C GLU A 36 8.85 -0.75 -30.93
N SER A 37 8.11 -1.32 -31.89
CA SER A 37 8.69 -1.92 -33.09
C SER A 37 9.42 -0.86 -33.93
N GLU A 38 8.81 0.31 -34.09
CA GLU A 38 9.42 1.48 -34.75
C GLU A 38 10.65 1.98 -33.99
N LEU A 39 10.59 2.02 -32.66
CA LEU A 39 11.74 2.39 -31.82
C LEU A 39 12.93 1.46 -32.09
N LEU A 40 12.72 0.14 -31.99
CA LEU A 40 13.79 -0.84 -32.21
C LEU A 40 14.36 -0.74 -33.63
N ALA A 41 13.50 -0.63 -34.65
CA ALA A 41 13.94 -0.45 -36.03
C ALA A 41 14.79 0.82 -36.20
N ASN A 42 14.40 1.95 -35.61
CA ASN A 42 15.19 3.18 -35.68
C ASN A 42 16.57 3.02 -35.02
N ILE A 43 16.61 2.37 -33.85
CA ILE A 43 17.85 2.16 -33.10
C ILE A 43 18.80 1.21 -33.84
N GLN A 44 18.28 0.12 -34.42
CA GLN A 44 19.06 -0.81 -35.23
C GLN A 44 19.60 -0.17 -36.51
N ASN A 45 18.89 0.81 -37.06
CA ASN A 45 19.36 1.62 -38.19
C ASN A 45 20.30 2.77 -37.78
N HIS A 46 20.79 2.77 -36.53
CA HIS A 46 21.70 3.77 -35.98
C HIS A 46 21.18 5.22 -36.08
N VAL A 47 19.85 5.40 -36.03
CA VAL A 47 19.26 6.74 -35.93
C VAL A 47 19.62 7.33 -34.58
N ASP A 48 20.05 8.60 -34.57
CA ASP A 48 20.42 9.31 -33.35
C ASP A 48 19.27 9.37 -32.34
N ILE A 49 19.57 9.17 -31.05
CA ILE A 49 18.56 9.08 -29.99
C ILE A 49 17.71 10.36 -29.88
N GLU A 50 18.27 11.55 -30.13
CA GLU A 50 17.48 12.78 -30.09
C GLU A 50 16.50 12.84 -31.26
N GLU A 51 16.89 12.34 -32.42
CA GLU A 51 16.01 12.23 -33.59
C GLU A 51 14.90 11.19 -33.36
N VAL A 52 15.23 10.03 -32.78
CA VAL A 52 14.24 9.04 -32.35
C VAL A 52 13.26 9.67 -31.35
N ALA A 53 13.76 10.37 -30.33
CA ALA A 53 12.93 11.03 -29.34
C ALA A 53 11.93 12.02 -29.98
N LYS A 54 12.38 12.82 -30.95
CA LYS A 54 11.53 13.74 -31.71
C LYS A 54 10.45 13.00 -32.50
N ARG A 55 10.81 11.96 -33.27
CA ARG A 55 9.86 11.16 -34.08
C ARG A 55 8.75 10.55 -33.22
N HIS A 56 9.13 9.99 -32.07
CA HIS A 56 8.18 9.40 -31.12
C HIS A 56 7.45 10.45 -30.26
N GLY A 57 7.82 11.73 -30.34
CA GLY A 57 7.26 12.79 -29.50
C GLY A 57 7.48 12.53 -28.00
N ARG A 58 8.65 12.02 -27.64
CA ARG A 58 9.06 11.67 -26.26
C ARG A 58 10.39 12.33 -25.92
N THR A 59 10.81 12.23 -24.66
CA THR A 59 12.15 12.68 -24.24
C THR A 59 13.19 11.61 -24.51
N ARG A 60 14.46 12.00 -24.70
CA ARG A 60 15.59 11.06 -24.73
C ARG A 60 15.57 10.09 -23.54
N GLY A 61 15.32 10.59 -22.33
CA GLY A 61 15.21 9.76 -21.14
C GLY A 61 14.08 8.72 -21.23
N ALA A 62 12.95 9.05 -21.86
CA ALA A 62 11.86 8.11 -22.07
C ALA A 62 12.22 7.03 -23.11
N ILE A 63 13.00 7.37 -24.14
CA ILE A 63 13.55 6.40 -25.11
C ILE A 63 14.46 5.41 -24.39
N THR A 64 15.48 5.91 -23.67
CA THR A 64 16.43 5.06 -22.93
C THR A 64 15.73 4.18 -21.91
N ALA A 65 14.82 4.74 -21.11
CA ALA A 65 14.05 3.98 -20.13
C ALA A 65 13.19 2.89 -20.79
N ARG A 66 12.71 3.13 -22.03
CA ARG A 66 11.93 2.10 -22.73
C ARG A 66 12.81 0.96 -23.24
N LEU A 67 13.99 1.27 -23.77
CA LEU A 67 14.96 0.25 -24.16
C LEU A 67 15.35 -0.66 -22.99
N GLU A 68 15.57 -0.08 -21.79
CA GLU A 68 15.79 -0.86 -20.57
C GLU A 68 14.61 -1.80 -20.25
N VAL A 69 13.37 -1.32 -20.41
CA VAL A 69 12.17 -2.14 -20.18
C VAL A 69 12.05 -3.27 -21.20
N ILE A 70 12.35 -3.01 -22.47
CA ILE A 70 12.37 -4.04 -23.52
C ILE A 70 13.43 -5.08 -23.21
N ALA A 71 14.65 -4.66 -22.87
CA ALA A 71 15.76 -5.56 -22.51
C ALA A 71 15.40 -6.45 -21.31
N MET A 72 14.84 -5.89 -20.24
CA MET A 72 14.37 -6.67 -19.09
C MET A 72 13.29 -7.68 -19.47
N ARG A 73 12.33 -7.28 -20.32
CA ARG A 73 11.27 -8.17 -20.82
C ARG A 73 11.85 -9.34 -21.63
N MET A 74 12.79 -9.05 -22.53
CA MET A 74 13.48 -10.06 -23.34
C MET A 74 14.24 -11.07 -22.48
N TYR A 75 14.89 -10.61 -21.42
CA TYR A 75 15.62 -11.47 -20.49
C TYR A 75 14.68 -12.40 -19.69
N GLU A 76 13.63 -11.85 -19.08
CA GLU A 76 12.80 -12.60 -18.14
C GLU A 76 11.74 -13.47 -18.82
N GLU A 77 11.00 -12.87 -19.76
CA GLU A 77 9.84 -13.50 -20.38
C GLU A 77 10.26 -14.38 -21.55
N ASN A 78 11.14 -13.86 -22.41
CA ASN A 78 11.56 -14.56 -23.63
C ASN A 78 12.82 -15.42 -23.43
N ARG A 79 13.50 -15.31 -22.29
CA ARG A 79 14.70 -16.07 -21.93
C ARG A 79 15.87 -15.89 -22.91
N TYR A 80 15.99 -14.72 -23.52
CA TYR A 80 17.15 -14.37 -24.34
C TYR A 80 18.38 -14.06 -23.48
N ASP A 81 19.56 -14.39 -23.99
CA ASP A 81 20.82 -14.00 -23.37
C ASP A 81 21.15 -12.52 -23.60
N ILE A 82 22.15 -12.01 -22.87
CA ILE A 82 22.53 -10.59 -22.90
C ILE A 82 23.10 -10.18 -24.26
N GLU A 83 23.75 -11.11 -24.97
CA GLU A 83 24.34 -10.84 -26.28
C GLU A 83 23.24 -10.56 -27.30
N HIS A 84 22.27 -11.45 -27.42
CA HIS A 84 21.12 -11.28 -28.31
C HIS A 84 20.29 -10.03 -27.97
N ILE A 85 20.09 -9.76 -26.67
CA ILE A 85 19.42 -8.53 -26.23
C ILE A 85 20.21 -7.29 -26.69
N GLY A 86 21.53 -7.33 -26.61
CA GLY A 86 22.42 -6.27 -27.07
C GLY A 86 22.28 -6.00 -28.57
N GLU A 87 22.20 -7.05 -29.39
CA GLU A 87 21.99 -6.93 -30.84
C GLU A 87 20.67 -6.25 -31.21
N VAL A 88 19.59 -6.60 -30.49
CA VAL A 88 18.25 -6.08 -30.79
C VAL A 88 18.08 -4.65 -30.28
N THR A 89 18.54 -4.38 -29.07
CA THR A 89 18.31 -3.10 -28.38
C THR A 89 19.43 -2.08 -28.60
N MET A 90 20.55 -2.50 -29.19
CA MET A 90 21.81 -1.74 -29.30
C MET A 90 22.34 -1.26 -27.94
N MET A 91 21.93 -1.93 -26.85
CA MET A 91 22.44 -1.66 -25.52
C MET A 91 23.71 -2.47 -25.29
N ASN A 92 24.68 -1.86 -24.60
CA ASN A 92 25.86 -2.61 -24.17
C ASN A 92 25.49 -3.56 -23.01
N ALA A 93 26.23 -4.66 -22.90
CA ALA A 93 26.01 -5.70 -21.89
C ALA A 93 25.96 -5.16 -20.45
N ARG A 94 26.79 -4.16 -20.13
CA ARG A 94 26.81 -3.54 -18.80
C ARG A 94 25.49 -2.84 -18.49
N SER A 95 24.96 -2.04 -19.42
CA SER A 95 23.68 -1.36 -19.25
C SER A 95 22.51 -2.34 -19.13
N ILE A 96 22.54 -3.45 -19.88
CA ILE A 96 21.54 -4.52 -19.77
C ILE A 96 21.61 -5.16 -18.38
N GLN A 97 22.81 -5.51 -17.90
CA GLN A 97 23.00 -6.07 -16.57
C GLN A 97 22.55 -5.11 -15.46
N GLU A 98 22.90 -3.83 -15.56
CA GLU A 98 22.48 -2.79 -14.61
C GLU A 98 20.96 -2.65 -14.54
N ALA A 99 20.25 -2.75 -15.68
CA ALA A 99 18.79 -2.73 -15.73
C ALA A 99 18.18 -3.94 -15.01
N ILE A 100 18.71 -5.15 -15.26
CA ILE A 100 18.29 -6.40 -14.61
C ILE A 100 18.53 -6.31 -13.08
N ASP A 101 19.72 -5.88 -12.67
CA ASP A 101 20.10 -5.80 -11.26
C ASP A 101 19.26 -4.77 -10.48
N LYS A 102 18.97 -3.62 -11.10
CA LYS A 102 18.15 -2.57 -10.50
C LYS A 102 16.74 -3.07 -10.19
N LYS A 103 16.18 -3.93 -11.05
CA LYS A 103 14.88 -4.54 -10.81
C LYS A 103 14.91 -5.51 -9.63
N ASN A 104 15.93 -6.37 -9.56
CA ASN A 104 16.10 -7.31 -8.45
C ASN A 104 16.24 -6.58 -7.10
N LYS A 105 17.08 -5.54 -7.02
CA LYS A 105 17.22 -4.72 -5.79
C LYS A 105 15.92 -4.06 -5.35
N ASN A 106 15.10 -3.60 -6.30
CA ASN A 106 13.80 -3.00 -5.99
C ASN A 106 12.80 -4.03 -5.47
N LYS A 107 12.87 -5.28 -5.96
CA LYS A 107 12.07 -6.40 -5.45
C LYS A 107 12.42 -6.70 -4.00
N ASP A 108 13.71 -6.85 -3.70
CA ASP A 108 14.19 -7.14 -2.33
C ASP A 108 13.83 -6.03 -1.34
N LYS A 109 13.92 -4.75 -1.76
CA LYS A 109 13.52 -3.61 -0.94
C LYS A 109 12.03 -3.61 -0.62
N TYR A 110 11.19 -4.00 -1.58
CA TYR A 110 9.75 -4.08 -1.37
C TYR A 110 9.42 -5.24 -0.43
N GLU A 111 9.98 -6.43 -0.64
CA GLU A 111 9.77 -7.59 0.23
C GLU A 111 10.22 -7.34 1.68
N SER A 112 11.38 -6.71 1.87
CA SER A 112 11.87 -6.33 3.20
C SER A 112 10.95 -5.33 3.93
N LYS A 113 10.37 -4.37 3.20
CA LYS A 113 9.43 -3.39 3.78
C LYS A 113 8.14 -4.05 4.27
N TYR A 114 7.62 -5.03 3.54
CA TYR A 114 6.37 -5.73 3.91
C TYR A 114 6.57 -6.71 5.08
N GLN A 115 7.73 -7.38 5.16
CA GLN A 115 8.07 -8.20 6.33
C GLN A 115 8.11 -7.39 7.65
N HIS A 116 8.61 -6.15 7.60
CA HIS A 116 8.62 -5.29 8.78
C HIS A 116 7.19 -4.94 9.25
N THR A 117 6.31 -4.58 8.31
CA THR A 117 4.90 -4.28 8.63
C THR A 117 4.13 -5.50 9.12
N ASP A 118 4.41 -6.70 8.61
CA ASP A 118 3.76 -7.93 9.08
C ASP A 118 4.13 -8.25 10.53
N THR A 119 5.39 -7.96 10.90
CA THR A 119 5.88 -8.13 12.27
C THR A 119 5.23 -7.13 13.23
N GLU A 120 5.10 -5.86 12.82
CA GLU A 120 4.39 -4.85 13.60
C GLU A 120 2.90 -5.18 13.76
N ILE A 121 2.23 -5.60 12.70
CA ILE A 121 0.83 -6.02 12.75
C ILE A 121 0.64 -7.22 13.70
N ALA A 122 1.57 -8.17 13.69
CA ALA A 122 1.52 -9.31 14.60
C ALA A 122 1.66 -8.88 16.07
N ASN A 123 2.53 -7.91 16.36
CA ASN A 123 2.71 -7.37 17.71
C ASN A 123 1.48 -6.57 18.17
N LEU A 124 0.95 -5.68 17.33
CA LEU A 124 -0.28 -4.92 17.63
C LEU A 124 -1.48 -5.85 17.87
N LYS A 125 -1.58 -6.97 17.12
CA LYS A 125 -2.62 -7.98 17.35
C LYS A 125 -2.50 -8.63 18.74
N LYS A 126 -1.28 -8.90 19.21
CA LYS A 126 -1.05 -9.43 20.57
C LYS A 126 -1.48 -8.43 21.64
N GLU A 127 -1.06 -7.18 21.51
CA GLU A 127 -1.46 -6.10 22.45
C GLU A 127 -2.98 -5.93 22.50
N ILE A 128 -3.67 -5.99 21.35
CA ILE A 128 -5.14 -5.94 21.31
C ILE A 128 -5.79 -7.12 22.04
N ILE A 129 -5.21 -8.32 21.97
CA ILE A 129 -5.73 -9.49 22.69
C ILE A 129 -5.59 -9.30 24.21
N GLU A 130 -4.42 -8.82 24.66
CA GLU A 130 -4.17 -8.55 26.08
C GLU A 130 -5.10 -7.46 26.61
N LEU A 131 -5.23 -6.34 25.90
CA LEU A 131 -6.15 -5.25 26.28
C LEU A 131 -7.60 -5.74 26.33
N LYS A 132 -8.02 -6.60 25.40
CA LYS A 132 -9.37 -7.21 25.42
C LYS A 132 -9.59 -8.08 26.65
N ALA A 133 -8.58 -8.83 27.09
CA ALA A 133 -8.67 -9.64 28.30
C ALA A 133 -8.84 -8.75 29.54
N ILE A 134 -8.00 -7.71 29.68
CA ILE A 134 -8.08 -6.76 30.80
C ILE A 134 -9.46 -6.08 30.87
N ILE A 135 -10.00 -5.63 29.73
CA ILE A 135 -11.34 -5.03 29.66
C ILE A 135 -12.43 -6.00 30.10
N LYS A 136 -12.28 -7.29 29.78
CA LYS A 136 -13.26 -8.33 30.15
C LYS A 136 -13.29 -8.53 31.67
N ASP A 137 -12.13 -8.54 32.31
CA ASP A 137 -12.00 -8.75 33.75
C ASP A 137 -12.54 -7.55 34.53
N LEU A 138 -12.19 -6.32 34.12
CA LEU A 138 -12.73 -5.08 34.72
C LEU A 138 -14.26 -4.99 34.62
N LYS A 139 -14.86 -5.53 33.56
CA LYS A 139 -16.33 -5.51 33.41
C LYS A 139 -17.05 -6.52 34.29
N ARG A 140 -16.38 -7.56 34.78
CA ARG A 140 -17.05 -8.64 35.51
C ARG A 140 -17.12 -8.36 37.01
N ASP A 141 -16.01 -7.99 37.61
CA ASP A 141 -15.90 -8.01 39.06
C ASP A 141 -16.64 -6.84 39.72
N ASP A 142 -16.50 -5.63 39.18
CA ASP A 142 -17.17 -4.44 39.74
C ASP A 142 -18.69 -4.49 39.55
N ILE A 143 -19.16 -4.99 38.40
CA ILE A 143 -20.59 -5.07 38.10
C ILE A 143 -21.27 -6.11 38.99
N ASP A 144 -20.65 -7.27 39.19
CA ASP A 144 -21.24 -8.35 39.98
C ASP A 144 -21.24 -8.02 41.48
N ASP A 145 -20.24 -7.31 41.99
CA ASP A 145 -20.25 -6.84 43.38
C ASP A 145 -21.27 -5.72 43.62
N LEU A 146 -21.42 -4.80 42.66
CA LEU A 146 -22.48 -3.79 42.73
C LEU A 146 -23.88 -4.41 42.71
N LYS A 147 -24.09 -5.46 41.89
CA LYS A 147 -25.37 -6.20 41.88
C LYS A 147 -25.67 -6.86 43.22
N LYS A 148 -24.66 -7.48 43.87
CA LYS A 148 -24.84 -8.07 45.21
C LYS A 148 -25.19 -7.01 46.25
N GLN A 149 -24.53 -5.85 46.22
CA GLN A 149 -24.85 -4.75 47.14
C GLN A 149 -26.28 -4.24 46.95
N ILE A 150 -26.74 -4.11 45.70
CA ILE A 150 -28.11 -3.71 45.40
C ILE A 150 -29.12 -4.74 45.91
N GLN A 151 -28.86 -6.04 45.71
CA GLN A 151 -29.74 -7.10 46.20
C GLN A 151 -29.90 -7.04 47.73
N ASN A 152 -28.78 -6.89 48.45
CA ASN A 152 -28.81 -6.74 49.90
C ASN A 152 -29.66 -5.52 50.35
N MET A 153 -29.59 -4.40 49.63
CA MET A 153 -30.42 -3.23 49.94
C MET A 153 -31.93 -3.49 49.73
N LEU A 154 -32.30 -4.23 48.67
CA LEU A 154 -33.69 -4.62 48.43
C LEU A 154 -34.21 -5.54 49.54
N ASP A 155 -33.40 -6.51 49.96
CA ASP A 155 -33.76 -7.44 51.04
C ASP A 155 -33.98 -6.69 52.36
N ILE A 156 -33.14 -5.69 52.67
CA ILE A 156 -33.32 -4.80 53.83
C ILE A 156 -34.62 -3.99 53.74
N GLN A 157 -35.00 -3.51 52.55
CA GLN A 157 -36.27 -2.79 52.36
C GLN A 157 -37.48 -3.69 52.60
N ASN A 158 -37.43 -4.93 52.12
CA ASN A 158 -38.49 -5.92 52.37
C ASN A 158 -38.64 -6.21 53.86
N ILE A 159 -37.53 -6.49 54.55
CA ILE A 159 -37.53 -6.70 56.02
C ILE A 159 -38.10 -5.48 56.75
N LYS A 160 -37.75 -4.26 56.31
CA LYS A 160 -38.27 -3.02 56.90
C LYS A 160 -39.79 -2.91 56.75
N ASN A 161 -40.33 -3.31 55.61
CA ASN A 161 -41.77 -3.30 55.37
C ASN A 161 -42.46 -4.35 56.25
N ASP A 162 -41.94 -5.57 56.34
CA ASP A 162 -42.47 -6.64 57.20
C ASP A 162 -42.53 -6.19 58.67
N ILE A 163 -41.48 -5.52 59.17
CA ILE A 163 -41.45 -4.97 60.54
C ILE A 163 -42.55 -3.91 60.74
N ILE A 164 -42.83 -3.07 59.73
CA ILE A 164 -43.89 -2.07 59.81
C ILE A 164 -45.26 -2.76 59.90
N GLU A 165 -45.50 -3.78 59.08
CA GLU A 165 -46.74 -4.56 59.09
C GLU A 165 -46.96 -5.25 60.44
N LEU A 166 -45.94 -5.95 60.95
CA LEU A 166 -45.98 -6.60 62.26
C LEU A 166 -46.25 -5.61 63.40
N LYS A 167 -45.60 -4.44 63.39
CA LYS A 167 -45.87 -3.38 64.39
C LYS A 167 -47.31 -2.88 64.35
N ASN A 168 -47.86 -2.73 63.14
CA ASN A 168 -49.24 -2.30 62.97
C ASN A 168 -50.24 -3.38 63.43
N ALA A 169 -49.94 -4.67 63.21
CA ALA A 169 -50.75 -5.78 63.70
C ALA A 169 -50.79 -5.82 65.23
N ILE A 170 -49.62 -5.76 65.89
CA ILE A 170 -49.51 -5.75 67.36
C ILE A 170 -50.29 -4.57 67.97
N ARG A 171 -50.24 -3.39 67.33
CA ARG A 171 -50.96 -2.20 67.82
C ARG A 171 -52.48 -2.36 67.75
N LYS A 172 -53.01 -3.14 66.81
CA LYS A 172 -54.46 -3.40 66.66
C LYS A 172 -54.99 -4.44 67.64
N GLU A 173 -54.14 -5.37 68.11
CA GLU A 173 -54.54 -6.40 69.08
C GLU A 173 -54.47 -5.93 70.54
N GLY A 174 -53.76 -4.82 70.82
CA GLY A 174 -53.62 -4.23 72.16
C GLY A 174 -54.61 -3.11 72.51
N THR A 175 -55.64 -2.89 71.68
CA THR A 175 -56.75 -1.93 71.90
C THR A 175 -58.06 -2.66 72.00
#